data_AF-A0A162JD93-F1
#
_entry.id   AF-A0A162JD93-F1
#
_cell.length_a   1.000
_cell.length_b   1.000
_cell.length_c   1.000
_cell.angle_alpha   90.00
_cell.angle_beta   90.00
_cell.angle_gamma   90.00
#
_symmetry.space_group_name_H-M   'P 1'
#
loop_
_entity.id
_entity.type
_entity.pdbx_description
1 polymer ?
#
loop_
_entity_poly.entity_id
_entity_poly.type
_entity_poly.pdbx_seq_one_letter_code
_entity_poly.pdbx_strand_id
1 'polypeptide(L)'
;MELQLSEIMLEEYEMLKSLYEALIEQNKYLVERQVFLLDKIVKVIEERSRNVARLEVERRKITGDRPMREIIKESEDKKLEKVYLDIVNLLEKMKFQKDTNEALVKQWLGFANQMLRALNPNRQAKTYNAFGRSR
;
A
#
# COMPACT_ATOMS: atom_id res chain seq x y z
N MET A 1 -12.69 26.86 12.86
CA MET A 1 -11.68 26.43 11.87
C MET A 1 -10.71 25.44 12.52
N GLU A 2 -10.03 25.80 13.60
CA GLU A 2 -9.07 24.91 14.31
C GLU A 2 -9.72 23.64 14.89
N LEU A 3 -10.88 23.74 15.55
CA LEU A 3 -11.61 22.57 16.07
C LEU A 3 -12.04 21.59 14.98
N GLN A 4 -12.59 22.11 13.87
CA GLN A 4 -13.03 21.30 12.73
C GLN A 4 -11.85 20.60 12.02
N LEU A 5 -10.69 21.28 11.93
CA LEU A 5 -9.49 20.70 11.34
C LEU A 5 -8.91 19.59 12.23
N SER A 6 -8.92 19.80 13.55
CA SER A 6 -8.48 18.80 14.53
C SER A 6 -9.34 17.54 14.50
N GLU A 7 -10.66 17.68 14.42
CA GLU A 7 -11.60 16.56 14.27
C GLU A 7 -11.34 15.77 12.98
N ILE A 8 -11.23 16.44 11.83
CA ILE A 8 -10.95 15.77 10.55
C ILE A 8 -9.60 15.06 10.57
N MET A 9 -8.57 15.65 11.18
CA MET A 9 -7.26 15.00 11.29
C MET A 9 -7.28 13.77 12.18
N LEU A 10 -8.06 13.78 13.27
CA LEU A 10 -8.24 12.60 14.10
C LEU A 10 -8.96 11.48 13.34
N GLU A 11 -10.01 11.82 12.60
CA GLU A 11 -10.72 10.86 11.74
C GLU A 11 -9.81 10.32 10.63
N GLU A 12 -9.01 11.18 9.98
CA GLU A 12 -8.01 10.77 8.99
C GLU A 12 -7.02 9.78 9.61
N TYR A 13 -6.53 10.06 10.81
CA TYR A 13 -5.60 9.18 11.51
C TYR A 13 -6.23 7.81 11.80
N GLU A 14 -7.47 7.76 12.29
CA GLU A 14 -8.17 6.49 12.54
C GLU A 14 -8.41 5.69 11.25
N MET A 15 -8.78 6.36 10.15
CA MET A 15 -8.97 5.71 8.86
C MET A 15 -7.67 5.20 8.26
N LEU A 16 -6.57 5.96 8.37
CA LEU A 16 -5.24 5.51 7.98
C LEU A 16 -4.81 4.31 8.82
N LYS A 17 -5.11 4.29 10.12
CA LYS A 17 -4.78 3.17 11.00
C LYS A 17 -5.55 1.92 10.58
N SER A 18 -6.84 2.06 10.29
CA SER A 18 -7.64 0.97 9.73
C SER A 18 -7.06 0.48 8.40
N LEU A 19 -6.68 1.36 7.48
CA LEU A 19 -6.06 0.95 6.23
C LEU A 19 -4.73 0.22 6.45
N TYR A 20 -3.90 0.68 7.39
CA TYR A 20 -2.67 0.02 7.78
C TYR A 20 -2.89 -1.40 8.32
N GLU A 21 -3.90 -1.60 9.17
CA GLU A 21 -4.28 -2.94 9.67
C GLU A 21 -4.67 -3.87 8.51
N ALA A 22 -5.38 -3.36 7.49
CA ALA A 22 -5.71 -4.13 6.29
C ALA A 22 -4.46 -4.57 5.51
N LEU A 23 -3.44 -3.72 5.43
CA LEU A 23 -2.17 -4.04 4.79
C LEU A 23 -1.38 -5.09 5.58
N ILE A 24 -1.46 -5.07 6.91
CA ILE A 24 -0.89 -6.13 7.76
C ILE A 24 -1.62 -7.46 7.54
N GLU A 25 -2.95 -7.45 7.49
CA GLU A 25 -3.74 -8.65 7.19
C GLU A 25 -3.42 -9.21 5.81
N GLN A 26 -3.29 -8.35 4.80
CA GLN A 26 -2.83 -8.75 3.47
C GLN A 26 -1.46 -9.42 3.54
N ASN A 27 -0.51 -8.89 4.31
CA ASN A 27 0.80 -9.51 4.49
C ASN A 27 0.69 -10.92 5.06
N LYS A 28 -0.15 -11.10 6.10
CA LYS A 28 -0.40 -12.42 6.69
C LYS A 28 -0.95 -13.40 5.65
N TYR A 29 -1.96 -13.00 4.88
CA TYR A 29 -2.54 -13.84 3.84
C TYR A 29 -1.55 -14.16 2.71
N LEU A 30 -0.67 -13.22 2.38
CA LEU A 30 0.44 -13.45 1.46
C LEU A 30 1.39 -14.49 2.04
N VAL A 31 1.86 -14.37 3.27
CA VAL A 31 2.79 -15.36 3.88
C VAL A 31 2.14 -16.75 3.96
N GLU A 32 0.87 -16.82 4.36
CA GLU A 32 0.13 -18.07 4.57
C GLU A 32 -0.45 -18.68 3.29
N ARG A 33 -0.33 -18.03 2.13
CA ARG A 33 -0.86 -18.49 0.84
C ARG A 33 -2.37 -18.67 0.76
N GLN A 34 -3.10 -17.83 1.47
CA GLN A 34 -4.56 -17.88 1.50
C GLN A 34 -5.17 -17.08 0.34
N VAL A 35 -5.10 -17.63 -0.87
CA VAL A 35 -5.50 -16.95 -2.13
C VAL A 35 -6.94 -16.42 -2.10
N PHE A 36 -7.88 -17.18 -1.52
CA PHE A 36 -9.28 -16.73 -1.40
C PHE A 36 -9.45 -15.53 -0.45
N LEU A 37 -8.62 -15.43 0.60
CA LEU A 37 -8.65 -14.28 1.50
C LEU A 37 -7.94 -13.07 0.87
N LEU A 38 -6.94 -13.30 0.01
CA LEU A 38 -6.33 -12.24 -0.78
C LEU A 38 -7.33 -11.57 -1.73
N ASP A 39 -8.26 -12.31 -2.32
CA ASP A 39 -9.33 -11.71 -3.14
C ASP A 39 -10.30 -10.85 -2.30
N LYS A 40 -10.63 -11.32 -1.09
CA LYS A 40 -11.51 -10.58 -0.17
C LYS A 40 -10.86 -9.30 0.37
N ILE A 41 -9.59 -9.36 0.77
CA ILE A 41 -8.90 -8.21 1.38
C ILE A 41 -8.70 -7.05 0.39
N VAL A 42 -8.64 -7.32 -0.92
CA VAL A 42 -8.58 -6.28 -1.96
C VAL A 42 -9.76 -5.32 -1.84
N LYS A 43 -10.98 -5.84 -1.70
CA LYS A 43 -12.20 -5.01 -1.55
C LYS A 43 -12.16 -4.14 -0.30
N VAL A 44 -11.65 -4.69 0.80
CA VAL A 44 -11.49 -3.98 2.08
C VAL A 44 -10.47 -2.85 1.94
N ILE A 45 -9.33 -3.10 1.28
CA ILE A 45 -8.30 -2.10 1.01
C ILE A 45 -8.86 -0.98 0.11
N GLU A 46 -9.60 -1.32 -0.94
CA GLU A 46 -10.21 -0.34 -1.84
C GLU A 46 -11.25 0.54 -1.14
N GLU A 47 -12.07 -0.03 -0.27
CA GLU A 47 -13.04 0.71 0.55
C GLU A 47 -12.34 1.68 1.50
N ARG A 48 -11.38 1.18 2.29
CA ARG A 48 -10.61 2.00 3.25
C ARG A 48 -9.85 3.11 2.53
N SER A 49 -9.28 2.82 1.36
CA SER A 49 -8.58 3.82 0.52
C SER A 49 -9.52 4.91 0.01
N ARG A 50 -10.75 4.56 -0.41
CA ARG A 50 -11.77 5.55 -0.79
C ARG A 50 -12.18 6.43 0.38
N ASN A 51 -12.31 5.87 1.58
CA ASN A 51 -12.65 6.64 2.77
C ASN A 51 -11.54 7.64 3.16
N VAL A 52 -10.27 7.22 3.10
CA VAL A 52 -9.12 8.12 3.30
C VAL A 52 -9.12 9.24 2.26
N ALA A 53 -9.35 8.93 0.99
CA ALA A 53 -9.41 9.94 -0.07
C ALA A 53 -10.56 10.95 0.13
N ARG A 54 -11.72 10.50 0.63
CA ARG A 54 -12.83 11.40 0.97
C ARG A 54 -12.44 12.40 2.06
N LEU A 55 -11.83 11.91 3.13
CA LEU A 55 -11.36 12.75 4.24
C LEU A 55 -10.26 13.72 3.79
N GLU A 56 -9.34 13.28 2.92
CA GLU A 56 -8.32 14.15 2.36
C GLU A 56 -8.95 15.32 1.57
N VAL A 57 -9.99 15.04 0.78
CA VAL A 57 -10.73 16.10 0.06
C VAL A 57 -11.41 17.05 1.04
N GLU A 58 -12.00 16.54 2.12
CA GLU A 58 -12.61 17.37 3.17
C GLU A 58 -11.58 18.25 3.88
N ARG A 59 -10.40 17.70 4.21
CA ARG A 59 -9.29 18.47 4.76
C ARG A 59 -8.82 19.54 3.79
N ARG A 60 -8.64 19.21 2.51
CA ARG A 60 -8.22 20.16 1.45
C ARG A 60 -9.22 21.31 1.25
N LYS A 61 -10.52 21.10 1.48
CA LYS A 61 -11.52 22.19 1.45
C LYS A 61 -11.27 23.24 2.53
N ILE A 62 -10.71 22.85 3.68
CA ILE A 62 -10.40 23.76 4.79
C ILE A 62 -9.01 24.37 4.63
N THR A 63 -8.01 23.56 4.27
CA THR A 63 -6.62 24.00 4.17
C THR A 63 -6.29 24.72 2.86
N GLY A 64 -7.12 24.55 1.83
CA GLY A 64 -6.81 24.98 0.47
C GLY A 64 -5.53 24.33 -0.04
N ASP A 65 -4.75 25.07 -0.81
CA ASP A 65 -3.45 24.65 -1.35
C ASP A 65 -2.28 24.82 -0.36
N ARG A 66 -2.56 25.22 0.88
CA ARG A 66 -1.52 25.46 1.87
C ARG A 66 -0.95 24.13 2.39
N PRO A 67 0.38 23.99 2.51
CA PRO A 67 0.97 22.78 3.04
C PRO A 67 0.67 22.65 4.53
N MET A 68 0.27 21.44 4.94
CA MET A 68 -0.16 21.16 6.31
C MET A 68 0.90 21.53 7.37
N ARG A 69 2.18 21.36 7.01
CA ARG A 69 3.33 21.70 7.87
C ARG A 69 3.39 23.19 8.22
N GLU A 70 2.96 24.07 7.33
CA GLU A 70 2.92 25.52 7.61
C GLU A 70 1.72 25.86 8.50
N ILE A 71 0.56 25.27 8.21
CA ILE A 71 -0.68 25.46 8.98
C ILE A 71 -0.47 25.07 10.46
N ILE A 72 0.21 23.96 10.71
CA ILE A 72 0.49 23.47 12.07
C ILE A 72 1.47 24.39 12.80
N LYS A 73 2.50 24.88 12.11
CA LYS A 73 3.46 25.82 12.70
C LYS A 73 2.80 27.14 13.11
N GLU A 74 1.82 27.61 12.35
CA GLU A 74 1.06 28.83 12.64
C GLU A 74 0.01 28.64 13.73
N SER A 75 -0.51 27.42 13.90
CA SER A 75 -1.59 27.12 14.84
C SER A 75 -1.16 27.13 16.32
N GLU A 76 0.14 27.00 16.63
CA GLU A 76 0.70 26.83 17.99
C GLU A 76 0.04 25.72 18.86
N ASP A 77 -0.88 24.94 18.31
CA ASP A 77 -1.60 23.87 19.01
C ASP A 77 -0.77 22.58 19.03
N LYS A 78 -0.19 22.30 20.21
CA LYS A 78 0.59 21.09 20.47
C LYS A 78 -0.19 19.79 20.23
N LYS A 79 -1.52 19.80 20.37
CA LYS A 79 -2.34 18.60 20.09
C LYS A 79 -2.40 18.34 18.59
N LEU A 80 -2.64 19.38 17.81
CA LEU A 80 -2.68 19.30 16.35
C LEU A 80 -1.33 18.88 15.77
N GLU A 81 -0.24 19.43 16.32
CA GLU A 81 1.12 19.03 15.97
C GLU A 81 1.39 17.56 16.26
N LYS A 82 0.95 17.06 17.42
CA LYS A 82 1.09 15.64 17.76
C LYS A 82 0.32 14.74 16.79
N VAL A 83 -0.94 15.06 16.48
CA VAL A 83 -1.76 14.26 15.55
C VAL A 83 -1.12 14.23 14.16
N TYR A 84 -0.60 15.36 13.69
CA TYR A 84 0.14 15.39 12.42
C TYR A 84 1.37 14.50 12.42
N LEU A 85 2.20 14.57 13.47
CA LEU A 85 3.37 13.71 13.59
C LEU A 85 2.98 12.23 13.62
N ASP A 86 1.90 11.88 14.32
CA ASP A 86 1.36 10.52 14.37
C ASP A 86 0.91 10.04 12.97
N ILE A 87 0.24 10.91 12.19
CA ILE A 87 -0.14 10.64 10.80
C ILE A 87 1.10 10.43 9.93
N VAL A 88 2.09 11.31 10.00
CA VAL A 88 3.33 11.20 9.20
C VAL A 88 4.04 9.87 9.50
N ASN A 89 4.22 9.54 10.78
CA ASN A 89 4.82 8.28 11.20
C ASN A 89 4.04 7.06 10.72
N LEU A 90 2.70 7.13 10.73
CA LEU A 90 1.84 6.07 10.24
C LEU A 90 1.95 5.89 8.72
N LEU A 91 2.01 6.98 7.96
CA LEU A 91 2.20 6.94 6.51
C LEU A 91 3.52 6.28 6.12
N GLU A 92 4.60 6.55 6.85
CA GLU A 92 5.89 5.88 6.63
C GLU A 92 5.79 4.36 6.87
N LYS A 93 5.15 3.94 7.96
CA LYS A 93 4.90 2.52 8.25
C LYS A 93 4.05 1.85 7.16
N MET A 94 3.00 2.53 6.71
CA MET A 94 2.14 2.05 5.63
C MET A 94 2.91 1.89 4.32
N LYS A 95 3.78 2.84 3.97
CA LYS A 95 4.62 2.76 2.78
C LYS A 95 5.53 1.54 2.85
N PHE A 96 6.23 1.34 3.97
CA PHE A 96 7.08 0.17 4.19
C PHE A 96 6.30 -1.14 4.08
N GLN A 97 5.12 -1.21 4.69
CA GLN A 97 4.27 -2.41 4.65
C GLN A 97 3.78 -2.71 3.23
N LYS A 98 3.37 -1.68 2.49
CA LYS A 98 2.94 -1.81 1.09
C LYS A 98 4.07 -2.32 0.21
N ASP A 99 5.26 -1.73 0.33
CA ASP A 99 6.45 -2.12 -0.44
C ASP A 99 6.82 -3.59 -0.15
N THR A 100 6.71 -4.00 1.12
CA THR A 100 6.93 -5.40 1.55
C THR A 100 5.90 -6.34 0.92
N ASN A 101 4.62 -5.99 0.94
CA ASN A 101 3.56 -6.80 0.33
C ASN A 101 3.76 -6.92 -1.19
N GLU A 102 4.09 -5.82 -1.86
CA GLU A 102 4.36 -5.81 -3.30
C GLU A 102 5.57 -6.69 -3.66
N ALA A 103 6.64 -6.64 -2.87
CA ALA A 103 7.81 -7.51 -3.06
C ALA A 103 7.45 -8.99 -2.94
N LEU A 104 6.63 -9.37 -1.96
CA LEU A 104 6.14 -10.75 -1.82
C LEU A 104 5.32 -11.19 -3.04
N VAL A 105 4.40 -10.35 -3.51
CA VAL A 105 3.62 -10.66 -4.73
C VAL A 105 4.53 -10.88 -5.94
N LYS A 106 5.52 -9.99 -6.15
CA LYS A 106 6.48 -10.13 -7.26
C LYS A 106 7.29 -11.41 -7.17
N GLN A 107 7.77 -11.75 -5.97
CA GLN A 107 8.51 -12.99 -5.73
C GLN A 107 7.66 -14.22 -6.10
N TRP A 108 6.37 -14.21 -5.74
CA TRP A 108 5.45 -15.31 -6.01
C TRP A 108 5.17 -15.49 -7.49
N LEU A 109 4.95 -14.40 -8.21
CA LEU A 109 4.82 -14.43 -9.67
C LEU A 109 6.10 -14.96 -10.32
N GLY A 110 7.27 -14.58 -9.79
CA GLY A 110 8.56 -15.13 -10.20
C GLY A 110 8.62 -16.66 -10.08
N PHE A 111 8.26 -17.20 -8.91
CA PHE A 111 8.23 -18.65 -8.70
C PHE A 111 7.18 -19.36 -9.57
N ALA A 112 5.98 -18.79 -9.70
CA ALA A 112 4.93 -19.35 -10.56
C ALA A 112 5.41 -19.45 -12.02
N ASN A 113 6.06 -18.41 -12.53
CA ASN A 113 6.65 -18.41 -13.88
C ASN A 113 7.77 -19.43 -14.04
N GLN A 114 8.61 -19.61 -13.02
CA GLN A 114 9.65 -20.65 -13.03
C GLN A 114 9.05 -22.05 -13.06
N MET A 115 8.01 -22.31 -12.26
CA MET A 115 7.28 -23.59 -12.27
C MET A 115 6.64 -23.85 -13.64
N LEU A 116 5.99 -22.85 -14.24
CA LEU A 116 5.41 -23.00 -15.59
C LEU A 116 6.47 -23.35 -16.63
N ARG A 117 7.65 -22.73 -16.58
CA ARG A 117 8.78 -23.07 -17.46
C ARG A 117 9.31 -24.48 -17.23
N ALA A 118 9.31 -24.96 -15.98
CA ALA A 118 9.71 -26.31 -15.65
C ALA A 118 8.69 -27.36 -16.12
N LEU A 119 7.39 -27.06 -16.04
CA LEU A 119 6.31 -27.92 -16.50
C LEU A 119 6.20 -27.96 -18.03
N ASN A 120 6.41 -26.81 -18.69
CA ASN A 120 6.42 -26.69 -20.14
C ASN A 120 7.81 -26.23 -20.63
N PRO A 121 8.84 -27.09 -20.50
CA PRO A 121 10.15 -26.76 -21.01
C PRO A 121 10.05 -26.68 -22.53
N ASN A 122 10.73 -25.72 -23.15
CA ASN A 122 10.73 -25.60 -24.60
C ASN A 122 11.34 -26.88 -25.20
N ARG A 123 10.48 -27.77 -25.72
CA ARG A 123 10.86 -29.11 -26.24
C ARG A 123 11.39 -29.08 -27.67
N GLN A 124 11.58 -27.89 -28.26
CA GLN A 124 12.26 -27.80 -29.55
C GLN A 124 13.65 -28.42 -29.39
N ALA A 125 13.86 -29.54 -30.07
CA ALA A 125 15.18 -30.12 -30.20
C ALA A 125 16.07 -29.03 -30.81
N LYS A 126 17.11 -28.63 -30.08
CA LYS A 126 18.19 -27.82 -30.64
C LYS A 126 18.90 -28.68 -31.69
N THR A 127 18.35 -28.72 -32.91
CA THR A 127 19.05 -29.32 -34.03
C THR A 127 20.25 -28.45 -34.33
N TYR A 128 21.44 -29.04 -34.15
CA TYR A 128 22.68 -28.43 -34.60
C TYR A 128 22.58 -28.17 -36.10
N ASN A 129 22.97 -26.97 -36.54
CA ASN A 129 23.23 -26.76 -37.96
C ASN A 129 24.46 -27.57 -38.40
N ALA A 130 24.74 -27.64 -39.71
CA ALA A 130 25.89 -28.39 -40.25
C ALA A 130 27.27 -27.98 -39.67
N PHE A 131 27.34 -26.87 -38.94
CA PHE A 131 28.53 -26.36 -38.26
C PHE A 131 28.54 -26.61 -36.74
N GLY A 132 27.63 -27.45 -36.21
CA GLY A 132 27.57 -27.77 -34.80
C GLY A 132 27.09 -26.63 -33.90
N ARG A 133 26.45 -25.58 -34.46
CA ARG A 133 25.86 -24.50 -33.66
C ARG A 133 24.38 -24.76 -33.42
N SER A 134 23.93 -24.59 -32.17
CA SER A 134 22.50 -24.54 -31.83
C SER A 134 21.84 -23.47 -32.70
N ARG A 135 20.82 -23.86 -33.48
CA ARG A 135 19.79 -22.90 -33.89
C ARG A 135 18.94 -22.51 -32.69
#